data_AF-A0A383AAJ7-F1
#
_entry.id   AF-A0A383AAJ7-F1
#
_cell.length_a   1.000
_cell.length_b   1.000
_cell.length_c   1.000
_cell.angle_alpha   90.00
_cell.angle_beta   90.00
_cell.angle_gamma   90.00
#
_symmetry.space_group_name_H-M   'P 1'
#
loop_
_entity.id
_entity.type
_entity.pdbx_description
1 polymer ?
#
loop_
_entity_poly.entity_id
_entity_poly.type
_entity_poly.pdbx_seq_one_letter_code
_entity_poly.pdbx_strand_id
1 'polypeptide(L)'
;MKWRYKIRCISCLRFVLVTTWVLSAGVARAQNIPEIDIENDPGYRETQEFLAKTQSIIAKSRAETNAQAKDLEALANRVGELISNIGSTNEDASNLRSELSVQTDLLNIERETTEGLRRQMLILSKNMDTQKKIKTDIEVKLQSVIASLRAENAEGKKRLSTLEAEKKKNSEIEAKLQSMIASLRAENAEGKKRLSTLEAE
;
A
#
# COMPACT_ATOMS: atom_id res chain seq x y z
N MET A 1 -23.96 -55.64 12.20
CA MET A 1 -25.08 -55.54 11.23
C MET A 1 -24.57 -54.77 10.02
N LYS A 2 -24.30 -55.44 8.89
CA LYS A 2 -25.19 -55.53 7.70
C LYS A 2 -25.60 -54.13 7.22
N TRP A 3 -25.26 -53.66 6.02
CA TRP A 3 -25.64 -54.23 4.73
C TRP A 3 -24.67 -53.87 3.59
N ARG A 4 -24.57 -54.80 2.65
CA ARG A 4 -23.85 -54.75 1.38
C ARG A 4 -24.77 -54.15 0.31
N TYR A 5 -24.22 -53.59 -0.77
CA TYR A 5 -24.75 -53.91 -2.11
C TYR A 5 -23.65 -53.82 -3.18
N LYS A 6 -23.34 -55.02 -3.73
CA LYS A 6 -22.57 -55.27 -4.95
C LYS A 6 -23.54 -55.12 -6.13
N ILE A 7 -23.17 -54.39 -7.18
CA ILE A 7 -23.71 -54.63 -8.54
C ILE A 7 -22.53 -54.55 -9.52
N ARG A 8 -22.10 -55.71 -10.01
CA ARG A 8 -21.29 -55.90 -11.21
C ARG A 8 -22.20 -56.44 -12.31
N CYS A 9 -21.85 -56.12 -13.56
CA CYS A 9 -22.22 -56.78 -14.80
C CYS A 9 -23.68 -56.66 -15.25
N ILE A 10 -23.86 -56.24 -16.52
CA ILE A 10 -24.80 -56.77 -17.54
C ILE A 10 -24.96 -55.65 -18.59
N SER A 11 -24.05 -55.57 -19.57
CA SER A 11 -24.34 -54.92 -20.86
C SER A 11 -23.33 -55.25 -21.96
N CYS A 12 -22.10 -55.68 -21.61
CA CYS A 12 -21.08 -56.01 -22.61
C CYS A 12 -21.21 -57.43 -23.22
N LEU A 13 -22.27 -58.19 -22.91
CA LEU A 13 -22.42 -59.59 -23.31
C LEU A 13 -23.65 -59.86 -24.19
N ARG A 14 -24.11 -58.88 -24.97
CA ARG A 14 -25.29 -59.02 -25.85
C ARG A 14 -25.06 -58.76 -27.35
N PHE A 15 -23.81 -58.65 -27.80
CA PHE A 15 -23.50 -58.34 -29.21
C PHE A 15 -22.67 -59.40 -29.98
N VAL A 16 -22.47 -60.60 -29.42
CA VAL A 16 -21.61 -61.65 -30.06
C VAL A 16 -22.38 -62.95 -30.39
N LEU A 17 -23.73 -62.96 -30.38
CA LEU A 17 -24.51 -64.21 -30.51
C LEU A 17 -25.67 -64.15 -31.54
N VAL A 18 -25.55 -63.39 -32.63
CA VAL A 18 -26.58 -63.36 -33.71
C VAL A 18 -25.98 -63.26 -35.13
N THR A 19 -24.96 -64.06 -35.47
CA THR A 19 -24.57 -64.24 -36.90
C THR A 19 -24.17 -65.66 -37.29
N THR A 20 -24.25 -66.63 -36.37
CA THR A 20 -24.09 -68.05 -36.67
C THR A 20 -25.43 -68.71 -36.46
N TRP A 21 -25.92 -69.41 -37.49
CA TRP A 21 -27.24 -70.09 -37.62
C TRP A 21 -28.33 -69.31 -38.37
N VAL A 22 -28.15 -69.21 -39.68
CA VAL A 22 -29.24 -69.48 -40.64
C VAL A 22 -28.70 -70.48 -41.68
N LEU A 23 -29.17 -71.73 -41.54
CA LEU A 23 -29.42 -72.79 -42.53
C LEU A 23 -28.59 -72.71 -43.84
N SER A 24 -27.74 -73.65 -44.27
CA SER A 24 -27.70 -75.12 -44.10
C SER A 24 -29.06 -75.83 -44.24
N ALA A 25 -29.69 -75.67 -45.40
CA ALA A 25 -30.58 -76.68 -45.96
C ALA A 25 -30.06 -77.03 -47.36
N GLY A 26 -29.60 -78.27 -47.52
CA GLY A 26 -29.10 -78.77 -48.79
C GLY A 26 -30.22 -79.02 -49.80
N VAL A 27 -29.88 -78.90 -51.08
CA VAL A 27 -30.49 -79.69 -52.14
C VAL A 27 -29.36 -80.15 -53.05
N ALA A 28 -28.89 -81.38 -52.80
CA ALA A 28 -28.25 -82.17 -53.85
C ALA A 28 -29.38 -82.79 -54.67
N ARG A 29 -29.59 -82.27 -55.89
CA ARG A 29 -30.24 -82.98 -56.99
C ARG A 29 -29.62 -82.49 -58.30
N ALA A 30 -28.66 -83.27 -58.80
CA ALA A 30 -28.30 -83.27 -60.20
C ALA A 30 -29.42 -83.97 -60.97
N GLN A 31 -30.29 -83.20 -61.61
CA GLN A 31 -31.17 -83.66 -62.68
C GLN A 31 -31.32 -82.50 -63.66
N ASN A 32 -30.79 -82.67 -64.88
CA ASN A 32 -30.95 -81.82 -66.06
C ASN A 32 -31.05 -80.31 -65.79
N ILE A 33 -29.90 -79.64 -65.83
CA ILE A 33 -29.83 -78.19 -66.08
C ILE A 33 -30.27 -78.01 -67.54
N PRO A 34 -31.46 -77.43 -67.85
CA PRO A 34 -31.57 -76.75 -69.13
C PRO A 34 -30.52 -75.65 -69.08
N GLU A 35 -29.87 -75.33 -70.19
CA GLU A 35 -29.13 -74.08 -70.34
C GLU A 35 -30.17 -72.95 -70.23
N ILE A 36 -30.58 -72.66 -68.99
CA ILE A 36 -31.40 -71.54 -68.63
C ILE A 36 -30.43 -70.38 -68.78
N ASP A 37 -30.70 -69.55 -69.76
CA ASP A 37 -30.13 -68.23 -69.88
C ASP A 37 -30.57 -67.43 -68.65
N ILE A 38 -29.85 -67.61 -67.52
CA ILE A 38 -30.12 -66.94 -66.23
C ILE A 38 -30.13 -65.42 -66.43
N GLU A 39 -29.45 -64.94 -67.47
CA GLU A 39 -29.37 -63.53 -67.86
C GLU A 39 -30.72 -62.95 -68.36
N ASN A 40 -31.63 -63.80 -68.86
CA ASN A 40 -32.94 -63.39 -69.39
C ASN A 40 -34.16 -63.84 -68.54
N ASP A 41 -33.95 -64.44 -67.36
CA ASP A 41 -35.05 -64.73 -66.43
C ASP A 41 -35.60 -63.42 -65.82
N PRO A 42 -36.91 -63.12 -65.95
CA PRO A 42 -37.48 -61.87 -65.43
C PRO A 42 -37.28 -61.71 -63.93
N GLY A 43 -37.24 -62.81 -63.15
CA GLY A 43 -36.94 -62.78 -61.72
C GLY A 43 -35.49 -62.40 -61.41
N TYR A 44 -34.52 -62.90 -62.18
CA TYR A 44 -33.11 -62.55 -62.04
C TYR A 44 -32.85 -61.06 -62.36
N ARG A 45 -33.44 -60.52 -63.42
CA ARG A 45 -33.29 -59.09 -63.79
C ARG A 45 -33.87 -58.15 -62.72
N GLU A 46 -35.03 -58.47 -62.16
CA GLU A 46 -35.63 -57.69 -61.05
C GLU A 46 -34.76 -57.75 -59.78
N THR A 47 -34.15 -58.89 -59.47
CA THR A 47 -33.21 -58.99 -58.34
C THR A 47 -31.94 -58.17 -58.55
N GLN A 48 -31.42 -58.09 -59.78
CA GLN A 48 -30.27 -57.25 -60.11
C GLN A 48 -30.60 -55.75 -60.01
N GLU A 49 -31.77 -55.32 -60.48
CA GLU A 49 -32.24 -53.94 -60.31
C GLU A 49 -32.44 -53.57 -58.84
N PHE A 50 -33.00 -54.48 -58.03
CA PHE A 50 -33.13 -54.29 -56.59
C PHE A 50 -31.78 -54.20 -55.87
N LEU A 51 -30.81 -55.06 -56.25
CA LEU A 51 -29.45 -55.02 -55.73
C LEU A 51 -28.75 -53.71 -56.11
N ALA A 52 -28.86 -53.27 -57.37
CA ALA A 52 -28.31 -52.00 -57.83
C ALA A 52 -28.92 -50.80 -57.07
N LYS A 53 -30.24 -50.81 -56.87
CA LYS A 53 -30.93 -49.79 -56.06
C LYS A 53 -30.48 -49.80 -54.60
N THR A 54 -30.30 -50.99 -54.01
CA THR A 54 -29.81 -51.14 -52.63
C THR A 54 -28.37 -50.65 -52.50
N GLN A 55 -27.50 -51.00 -53.44
CA GLN A 55 -26.12 -50.51 -53.49
C GLN A 55 -26.06 -48.99 -53.66
N SER A 56 -26.93 -48.40 -54.48
CA SER A 56 -27.04 -46.95 -54.66
C SER A 56 -27.46 -46.25 -53.35
N ILE A 57 -28.45 -46.77 -52.64
CA ILE A 57 -28.89 -46.24 -51.34
C ILE A 57 -27.77 -46.34 -50.30
N ILE A 58 -27.06 -47.46 -50.25
CA ILE A 58 -25.91 -47.65 -49.34
C ILE A 58 -24.77 -46.68 -49.68
N ALA A 59 -24.49 -46.46 -50.97
CA ALA A 59 -23.47 -45.52 -51.40
C ALA A 59 -23.83 -44.08 -51.00
N LYS A 60 -25.10 -43.69 -51.20
CA LYS A 60 -25.61 -42.38 -50.78
C LYS A 60 -25.54 -42.20 -49.25
N SER A 61 -26.00 -43.19 -48.48
CA SER A 61 -25.97 -43.11 -47.01
C SER A 61 -24.54 -43.05 -46.47
N ARG A 62 -23.59 -43.76 -47.10
CA ARG A 62 -22.16 -43.66 -46.77
C ARG A 62 -21.60 -42.28 -47.08
N ALA A 63 -21.94 -41.69 -48.22
CA ALA A 63 -21.50 -40.35 -48.57
C ALA A 63 -22.05 -39.29 -47.58
N GLU A 64 -23.33 -39.38 -47.22
CA GLU A 64 -23.96 -38.52 -46.22
C GLU A 64 -23.32 -38.69 -44.83
N THR A 65 -23.06 -39.93 -44.41
CA THR A 65 -22.39 -40.22 -43.13
C THR A 65 -20.96 -39.65 -43.11
N ASN A 66 -20.22 -39.76 -44.22
CA ASN A 66 -18.87 -39.20 -44.34
C ASN A 66 -18.88 -37.67 -44.33
N ALA A 67 -19.87 -37.03 -44.95
CA ALA A 67 -20.04 -35.58 -44.88
C ALA A 67 -20.35 -35.13 -43.45
N GLN A 68 -21.30 -35.80 -42.78
CA GLN A 68 -21.63 -35.54 -41.38
C GLN A 68 -20.43 -35.73 -40.44
N ALA A 69 -19.60 -36.75 -40.68
CA ALA A 69 -18.38 -36.97 -39.88
C ALA A 69 -17.38 -35.81 -40.02
N LYS A 70 -17.20 -35.27 -41.23
CA LYS A 70 -16.34 -34.10 -41.46
C LYS A 70 -16.90 -32.84 -40.81
N ASP A 71 -18.21 -32.63 -40.88
CA ASP A 71 -18.86 -31.49 -40.24
C ASP A 71 -18.74 -31.57 -38.71
N LEU A 72 -18.87 -32.77 -38.14
CA LEU A 72 -18.66 -33.02 -36.71
C LEU A 72 -17.21 -32.77 -36.29
N GLU A 73 -16.22 -33.17 -37.08
CA GLU A 73 -14.81 -32.89 -36.83
C GLU A 73 -14.52 -31.38 -36.88
N ALA A 74 -15.04 -30.67 -37.88
CA ALA A 74 -14.90 -29.22 -37.98
C ALA A 74 -15.56 -28.50 -36.81
N LEU A 75 -16.75 -28.94 -36.37
CA LEU A 75 -17.42 -28.39 -35.19
C LEU A 75 -16.62 -28.67 -33.92
N ALA A 76 -16.11 -29.89 -33.74
CA ALA A 76 -15.30 -30.26 -32.59
C ALA A 76 -14.04 -29.40 -32.47
N ASN A 77 -13.36 -29.15 -33.60
CA ASN A 77 -12.20 -28.26 -33.65
C ASN A 77 -12.56 -26.82 -33.27
N ARG A 78 -13.66 -26.28 -33.81
CA ARG A 78 -14.14 -24.92 -33.46
C ARG A 78 -14.53 -24.80 -31.99
N VAL A 79 -15.18 -25.82 -31.43
CA VAL A 79 -15.52 -25.85 -30.00
C VAL A 79 -14.25 -25.94 -29.15
N GLY A 80 -13.26 -26.73 -29.56
CA GLY A 80 -11.95 -26.79 -28.88
C GLY A 80 -11.24 -25.45 -28.86
N GLU A 81 -11.19 -24.75 -30.00
CA GLU A 81 -10.64 -23.39 -30.11
C GLU A 81 -11.41 -22.39 -29.22
N LEU A 82 -12.74 -22.47 -29.22
CA LEU A 82 -13.58 -21.63 -28.39
C LEU A 82 -13.33 -21.87 -26.89
N ILE A 83 -13.23 -23.13 -26.46
CA ILE A 83 -12.91 -23.49 -25.06
C ILE A 83 -11.53 -22.93 -24.68
N SER A 84 -10.54 -23.04 -25.57
CA SER A 84 -9.20 -22.47 -25.34
C SER A 84 -9.26 -20.96 -25.16
N ASN A 85 -9.98 -20.25 -26.03
CA ASN A 85 -10.13 -18.79 -25.97
C ASN A 85 -10.92 -18.34 -24.74
N ILE A 86 -11.94 -19.09 -24.31
CA ILE A 86 -12.65 -18.84 -23.05
C ILE A 86 -11.71 -19.04 -21.87
N GLY A 87 -10.89 -20.10 -21.89
CA GLY A 87 -9.91 -20.40 -20.86
C GLY A 87 -8.92 -19.25 -20.66
N SER A 88 -8.29 -18.78 -21.73
CA SER A 88 -7.35 -17.65 -21.68
C SER A 88 -8.03 -16.34 -21.26
N THR A 89 -9.21 -16.04 -21.81
CA THR A 89 -9.97 -14.83 -21.43
C THR A 89 -10.34 -14.83 -19.94
N ASN A 90 -10.69 -15.99 -19.38
CA ASN A 90 -10.99 -16.11 -17.95
C ASN A 90 -9.74 -15.92 -17.08
N GLU A 91 -8.59 -16.43 -17.53
CA GLU A 91 -7.30 -16.17 -16.88
C GLU A 91 -6.97 -14.67 -16.88
N ASP A 92 -7.08 -14.00 -18.03
CA ASP A 92 -6.88 -12.55 -18.17
C ASP A 92 -7.82 -11.76 -17.25
N ALA A 93 -9.10 -12.13 -17.21
CA ALA A 93 -10.08 -11.50 -16.33
C ALA A 93 -9.74 -11.70 -14.84
N SER A 94 -9.21 -12.87 -14.47
CA SER A 94 -8.78 -13.14 -13.10
C SER A 94 -7.53 -12.33 -12.73
N ASN A 95 -6.58 -12.19 -13.65
CA ASN A 95 -5.37 -11.38 -13.48
C ASN A 95 -5.72 -9.90 -13.33
N LEU A 96 -6.58 -9.36 -14.20
CA LEU A 96 -7.06 -7.98 -14.11
C LEU A 96 -7.81 -7.70 -12.81
N ARG A 97 -8.62 -8.65 -12.32
CA ARG A 97 -9.27 -8.53 -11.00
C ARG A 97 -8.26 -8.48 -9.86
N SER A 98 -7.22 -9.32 -9.92
CA SER A 98 -6.13 -9.29 -8.93
C SER A 98 -5.37 -7.97 -8.96
N GLU A 99 -5.02 -7.48 -10.14
CA GLU A 99 -4.33 -6.19 -10.31
C GLU A 99 -5.19 -5.03 -9.78
N LEU A 100 -6.49 -5.01 -10.11
CA LEU A 100 -7.42 -4.00 -9.62
C LEU A 100 -7.53 -4.00 -8.09
N SER A 101 -7.52 -5.19 -7.46
CA SER A 101 -7.51 -5.32 -6.00
C SER A 101 -6.24 -4.68 -5.41
N VAL A 102 -5.07 -5.02 -5.94
CA VAL A 102 -3.79 -4.47 -5.49
C VAL A 102 -3.74 -2.95 -5.67
N GLN A 103 -4.20 -2.43 -6.81
CA GLN A 103 -4.27 -0.99 -7.05
C GLN A 103 -5.21 -0.28 -6.06
N THR A 104 -6.33 -0.91 -5.69
CA THR A 104 -7.26 -0.37 -4.69
C THR A 104 -6.60 -0.27 -3.32
N ASP A 105 -5.85 -1.30 -2.92
CA ASP A 105 -5.12 -1.31 -1.65
C ASP A 105 -4.01 -0.26 -1.62
N LEU A 106 -3.21 -0.15 -2.70
CA LEU A 106 -2.20 0.90 -2.83
C LEU A 106 -2.81 2.29 -2.70
N LEU A 107 -3.93 2.54 -3.38
CA LEU A 107 -4.61 3.83 -3.37
C LEU A 107 -5.18 4.17 -1.98
N ASN A 108 -5.63 3.18 -1.21
CA ASN A 108 -6.03 3.38 0.19
C ASN A 108 -4.83 3.76 1.06
N ILE A 109 -3.69 3.07 0.91
CA ILE A 109 -2.44 3.40 1.63
C ILE A 109 -1.96 4.81 1.29
N GLU A 110 -1.98 5.21 0.02
CA GLU A 110 -1.62 6.57 -0.41
C GLU A 110 -2.51 7.63 0.23
N ARG A 111 -3.83 7.37 0.33
CA ARG A 111 -4.77 8.27 1.01
C ARG A 111 -4.46 8.39 2.51
N GLU A 112 -4.30 7.27 3.20
CA GLU A 112 -4.01 7.25 4.64
C GLU A 112 -2.70 7.95 4.97
N THR A 113 -1.65 7.67 4.20
CA THR A 113 -0.33 8.30 4.37
C THR A 113 -0.38 9.80 4.08
N THR A 114 -1.08 10.21 3.02
CA THR A 114 -1.24 11.63 2.68
C THR A 114 -2.02 12.38 3.77
N GLU A 115 -3.08 11.81 4.32
CA GLU A 115 -3.80 12.40 5.45
C GLU A 115 -2.96 12.45 6.72
N GLY A 116 -2.20 11.40 7.01
CA GLY A 116 -1.24 11.35 8.11
C GLY A 116 -0.23 12.49 8.02
N LEU A 117 0.38 12.68 6.84
CA LEU A 117 1.30 13.78 6.57
C LEU A 117 0.63 15.15 6.72
N ARG A 118 -0.60 15.33 6.21
CA ARG A 118 -1.35 16.60 6.38
C ARG A 118 -1.59 16.91 7.85
N ARG A 119 -1.95 15.91 8.67
CA ARG A 119 -2.14 16.06 10.12
C ARG A 119 -0.83 16.47 10.81
N GLN A 120 0.28 15.80 10.48
CA GLN A 120 1.60 16.14 11.02
C GLN A 120 2.04 17.56 10.64
N MET A 121 1.83 17.97 9.39
CA MET A 121 2.16 19.31 8.90
C MET A 121 1.36 20.40 9.62
N LEU A 122 0.06 20.17 9.89
CA LEU A 122 -0.77 21.09 10.67
C LEU A 122 -0.25 21.25 12.11
N ILE A 123 0.12 20.15 12.76
CA ILE A 123 0.68 20.17 14.12
C ILE A 123 2.01 20.93 14.13
N LEU A 124 2.89 20.64 13.18
CA LEU A 124 4.18 21.31 13.07
C LEU A 124 4.03 22.82 12.87
N SER A 125 3.10 23.25 11.99
CA SER A 125 2.81 24.67 11.78
C SER A 125 2.35 25.36 13.07
N LYS A 126 1.42 24.75 13.81
CA LYS A 126 0.94 25.31 15.10
C LYS A 126 2.05 25.40 16.14
N ASN A 127 2.94 24.42 16.18
CA ASN A 127 4.08 24.43 17.09
C ASN A 127 5.07 25.55 16.72
N MET A 128 5.35 25.75 15.44
CA MET A 128 6.19 26.86 14.97
C MET A 128 5.60 28.23 15.34
N ASP A 129 4.29 28.42 15.12
CA ASP A 129 3.62 29.68 15.49
C ASP A 129 3.68 29.95 17.00
N THR A 130 3.51 28.89 17.80
CA THR A 130 3.62 28.98 19.26
C THR A 130 5.05 29.33 19.68
N GLN A 131 6.05 28.66 19.09
CA GLN A 131 7.46 28.94 19.38
C GLN A 131 7.84 30.38 18.99
N LYS A 132 7.32 30.87 17.86
CA LYS A 132 7.54 32.26 17.41
C LYS A 132 6.98 33.26 18.43
N LYS A 133 5.75 33.04 18.92
CA LYS A 133 5.14 33.88 19.96
C LYS A 133 5.97 33.87 21.24
N ILE A 134 6.35 32.68 21.73
CA ILE A 134 7.19 32.53 22.92
C ILE A 134 8.51 33.28 22.76
N LYS A 135 9.17 33.16 21.59
CA LYS A 135 10.41 33.87 21.30
C LYS A 135 10.21 35.39 21.39
N THR A 136 9.18 35.92 20.73
CA THR A 136 8.88 37.36 20.79
C THR A 136 8.57 37.83 22.21
N ASP A 137 7.79 37.07 22.99
CA ASP A 137 7.48 37.41 24.38
C ASP A 137 8.74 37.44 25.26
N ILE A 138 9.66 36.48 25.06
CA ILE A 138 10.96 36.44 25.75
C ILE A 138 11.82 37.63 25.33
N GLU A 139 11.89 37.96 24.05
CA GLU A 139 12.66 39.12 23.54
C GLU A 139 12.16 40.43 24.15
N VAL A 140 10.83 40.64 24.22
CA VAL A 140 10.23 41.81 24.85
C VAL A 140 10.57 41.88 26.34
N LYS A 141 10.44 40.76 27.08
CA LYS A 141 10.81 40.71 28.50
C LYS A 141 12.29 41.01 28.73
N LEU A 142 13.17 40.45 27.90
CA LEU A 142 14.61 40.71 27.99
C LEU A 142 14.94 42.19 27.72
N GLN A 143 14.33 42.79 26.69
CA GLN A 143 14.51 44.22 26.41
C GLN A 143 14.06 45.10 27.58
N SER A 144 12.93 44.76 28.21
CA SER A 144 12.45 45.45 29.41
C SER A 144 13.43 45.34 30.58
N VAL A 145 13.93 44.13 30.88
CA VAL A 145 14.92 43.91 31.96
C VAL A 145 16.22 44.68 31.67
N ILE A 146 16.71 44.66 30.43
CA ILE A 146 17.90 45.41 30.03
C ILE A 146 17.69 46.92 30.23
N ALA A 147 16.52 47.45 29.87
CA ALA A 147 16.20 48.86 30.06
C ALA A 147 16.20 49.24 31.55
N SER A 148 15.57 48.42 32.40
CA SER A 148 15.56 48.62 33.85
C SER A 148 16.97 48.59 34.45
N LEU A 149 17.79 47.59 34.11
CA LEU A 149 19.17 47.50 34.61
C LEU A 149 20.05 48.67 34.14
N ARG A 150 19.84 49.18 32.93
CA ARG A 150 20.53 50.39 32.44
C ARG A 150 20.14 51.63 33.25
N ALA A 151 18.86 51.78 33.57
CA ALA A 151 18.39 52.90 34.41
C ALA A 151 18.97 52.82 35.82
N GLU A 152 18.95 51.64 36.44
CA GLU A 152 19.50 51.40 37.77
C GLU A 152 21.01 51.65 37.81
N ASN A 153 21.77 51.16 36.81
CA ASN A 153 23.20 51.44 36.71
C ASN A 153 23.51 52.93 36.52
N ALA A 154 22.71 53.66 35.75
CA ALA A 154 22.88 55.10 35.57
C ALA A 154 22.63 55.85 36.88
N GLU A 155 21.63 55.43 37.66
CA GLU A 155 21.36 56.00 38.98
C GLU A 155 22.47 55.65 39.98
N GLY A 156 22.90 54.38 40.03
CA GLY A 156 24.02 53.93 40.85
C GLY A 156 25.30 54.73 40.58
N LYS A 157 25.60 55.01 39.31
CA LYS A 157 26.76 55.84 38.91
C LYS A 157 26.64 57.27 39.41
N LYS A 158 25.44 57.88 39.36
CA LYS A 158 25.20 59.22 39.93
C LYS A 158 25.40 59.22 41.45
N ARG A 159 24.84 58.23 42.15
CA ARG A 159 25.02 58.05 43.60
C ARG A 159 26.50 57.86 43.99
N LEU A 160 27.25 57.09 43.21
CA LEU A 160 28.69 56.92 43.44
C LEU A 160 29.43 58.26 43.30
N SER A 161 29.18 59.02 42.22
CA SER A 161 29.86 60.30 41.99
C SER A 161 29.57 61.35 43.07
N THR A 162 28.34 61.34 43.62
CA THR A 162 27.95 62.25 44.71
C THR A 162 28.64 61.86 46.02
N LEU A 163 28.67 60.58 46.37
CA LEU A 163 29.42 60.08 47.53
C LEU A 163 30.92 60.36 47.45
N GLU A 164 31.52 60.22 46.26
CA GLU A 164 32.94 60.57 46.06
C GLU A 164 33.20 62.06 46.28
N ALA A 165 32.30 62.93 45.82
CA ALA A 165 32.40 64.37 46.04
C ALA A 165 32.22 64.74 47.53
N GLU A 166 31.27 64.11 48.23
CA GLU A 166 31.06 64.29 49.67
C GLU A 166 32.26 63.80 50.49
N LYS A 167 32.81 62.62 50.15
CA LYS A 167 34.03 62.10 50.78
C LYS A 167 35.20 63.08 50.67
N LYS A 168 35.38 63.69 49.50
CA LYS A 168 36.43 64.70 49.29
C LYS A 168 36.21 65.93 50.17
N LYS A 169 34.98 66.46 50.23
CA LYS A 169 34.65 67.60 51.11
C LYS A 169 34.89 67.28 52.59
N ASN A 170 34.50 66.09 53.05
CA ASN A 170 34.74 65.68 54.42
C ASN A 170 36.23 65.58 54.74
N SER A 171 37.04 65.04 53.82
CA SER A 171 38.50 65.01 53.97
C SER A 171 39.11 66.41 54.07
N GLU A 172 38.63 67.38 53.26
CA GLU A 172 39.06 68.79 53.35
C GLU A 172 38.65 69.44 54.68
N ILE A 173 37.44 69.17 55.18
CA ILE A 173 36.97 69.64 56.49
C ILE A 173 37.82 69.04 57.61
N GLU A 174 38.10 67.74 57.56
CA GLU A 174 38.92 67.05 58.55
C GLU A 174 40.33 67.64 58.62
N ALA A 175 40.96 67.89 57.47
CA ALA A 175 42.27 68.56 57.41
C ALA A 175 42.25 69.97 58.05
N LYS A 176 41.19 70.75 57.79
CA LYS A 176 41.01 72.08 58.42
C LYS A 176 40.83 71.98 59.94
N LEU A 177 40.03 71.03 60.41
CA LEU A 177 39.82 70.80 61.84
C LEU A 177 41.11 70.36 62.53
N GLN A 178 41.89 69.45 61.92
CA GLN A 178 43.18 69.04 62.46
C GLN A 178 44.17 70.21 62.57
N SER A 179 44.21 71.08 61.55
CA SER A 179 45.01 72.31 61.59
C SER A 179 44.58 73.25 62.71
N MET A 180 43.27 73.51 62.85
CA MET A 180 42.73 74.38 63.90
C MET A 180 42.98 73.83 65.31
N ILE A 181 42.87 72.51 65.50
CA ILE A 181 43.24 71.83 66.76
C ILE A 181 44.73 72.02 67.06
N ALA A 182 45.61 71.89 66.07
CA ALA A 182 47.05 72.09 66.27
C ALA A 182 47.36 73.54 66.69
N SER A 183 46.74 74.54 66.05
CA SER A 183 46.87 75.95 66.44
C SER A 183 46.38 76.22 67.86
N LEU A 184 45.19 75.73 68.22
CA LEU A 184 44.65 75.89 69.58
C LEU A 184 45.52 75.21 70.65
N ARG A 185 46.12 74.06 70.34
CA ARG A 185 47.08 73.40 71.24
C ARG A 185 48.35 74.23 71.43
N ALA A 186 48.86 74.84 70.37
CA ALA A 186 50.03 75.73 70.46
C ALA A 186 49.71 76.98 71.30
N GLU A 187 48.58 77.62 71.06
CA GLU A 187 48.11 78.79 71.80
C GLU A 187 47.88 78.47 73.29
N ASN A 188 47.23 77.35 73.61
CA ASN A 188 47.07 76.88 75.00
C ASN A 188 48.42 76.62 75.69
N ALA A 189 49.39 76.03 74.98
CA ALA A 189 50.72 75.80 75.54
C ALA A 189 51.45 77.12 75.85
N GLU A 190 51.31 78.12 74.99
CA GLU A 190 51.85 79.46 75.22
C GLU A 190 51.14 80.17 76.38
N GLY A 191 49.81 80.13 76.41
CA GLY A 191 49.00 80.67 77.52
C GLY A 191 49.38 80.05 78.86
N LYS A 192 49.60 78.74 78.91
CA LYS A 192 50.05 78.04 80.12
C LYS A 192 51.43 78.50 80.59
N LYS A 193 52.37 78.75 79.67
CA LYS A 193 53.68 79.33 80.00
C LYS A 193 53.53 80.73 80.61
N ARG A 194 52.72 81.59 79.99
CA ARG A 194 52.45 82.96 80.48
C ARG A 194 51.82 82.96 81.88
N LEU A 195 50.91 82.02 82.14
CA LEU A 195 50.27 81.88 83.45
C LEU A 195 51.29 81.46 84.51
N SER A 196 52.14 80.47 84.22
CA SER A 196 53.19 80.03 85.15
C SER A 196 54.24 81.11 85.46
N THR A 197 54.51 82.03 84.52
CA THR A 197 55.42 83.16 84.79
C THR A 197 54.78 84.21 85.70
N LEU A 198 53.47 84.42 85.60
CA LEU A 198 52.74 85.38 86.45
C LEU A 198 52.53 84.84 87.88
N GLU A 199 52.38 83.52 88.04
CA GLU A 199 52.25 82.88 89.37
C GLU A 199 53.60 82.77 90.13
N ALA A 200 54.72 83.05 89.47
CA ALA A 200 56.06 82.98 90.06
C ALA A 200 56.60 84.36 90.52
N GLU A 201 55.87 85.45 90.26
CA GLU A 201 56.07 86.79 90.85
C GLU A 201 55.31 86.94 92.17
#